data_AF-A0A2X1UM21-F1
#
_entry.id   AF-A0A2X1UM21-F1
#
_cell.length_a   1.000
_cell.length_b   1.000
_cell.length_c   1.000
_cell.angle_alpha   90.00
_cell.angle_beta   90.00
_cell.angle_gamma   90.00
#
_symmetry.space_group_name_H-M   'P 1'
#
loop_
_entity.id
_entity.type
_entity.pdbx_description
1 polymer ?
#
loop_
_entity_poly.entity_id
_entity_poly.type
_entity_poly.pdbx_seq_one_letter_code
_entity_poly.pdbx_strand_id
1 'polypeptide(L)'
;MELQITSGGLTPTNLGEAMQLAEILAQSTIVPKDYQRNPGNILVAIQWGAELGLAPMQAMQNIATINGRPSIWGDAMLALVKNAPEFVSIKEEYVGEADDLTAVCTVKRRGPDGSIHEHVATFSMEDAKKAGLLGKQGPWTQYPKRMLQMRARGYALRDMFPDILKGLRTTEEVRDMPPEKDMGEVEEVAEKETKSVRDRVLAHLNKTKQEPKSQAKEQQAPADSKPSPAELLIIKLDSVETAEQLKPMYDECKEFADDAAAEEIREAYKRALERVKSAPQDAELVEQ
;
A
#
# COMPACT_ATOMS: atom_id res chain seq x y z
N MET A 1 11.80 -37.35 -31.92
CA MET A 1 11.09 -36.75 -30.78
C MET A 1 9.61 -36.78 -31.15
N GLU A 2 8.87 -37.78 -30.65
CA GLU A 2 7.43 -37.88 -30.91
C GLU A 2 6.70 -36.84 -30.07
N LEU A 3 6.02 -35.91 -30.73
CA LEU A 3 5.17 -34.92 -30.08
C LEU A 3 3.88 -35.62 -29.62
N GLN A 4 3.80 -35.95 -28.33
CA GLN A 4 2.55 -36.40 -27.74
C GLN A 4 1.61 -35.20 -27.56
N ILE A 5 0.77 -34.95 -28.56
CA ILE A 5 -0.29 -33.94 -28.47
C ILE A 5 -1.46 -34.57 -27.72
N THR A 6 -1.49 -34.43 -26.40
CA THR A 6 -2.71 -34.67 -25.62
C THR A 6 -3.66 -33.48 -25.81
N SER A 7 -4.94 -33.66 -25.48
CA SER A 7 -6.02 -32.67 -25.66
C SER A 7 -5.81 -31.31 -24.93
N GLY A 8 -4.68 -31.11 -24.25
CA GLY A 8 -4.25 -29.88 -23.57
C GLY A 8 -3.15 -29.07 -24.28
N GLY A 9 -2.70 -29.48 -25.48
CA GLY A 9 -1.65 -28.79 -26.23
C GLY A 9 -0.23 -29.21 -25.88
N LEU A 10 0.77 -28.52 -26.47
CA LEU A 10 2.19 -28.82 -26.25
C LEU A 10 2.58 -28.44 -24.82
N THR A 11 2.70 -29.45 -23.95
CA THR A 11 3.06 -29.27 -22.54
C THR A 11 4.46 -29.84 -22.32
N PRO A 12 5.46 -29.02 -21.96
CA PRO A 12 6.81 -29.51 -21.75
C PRO A 12 6.87 -30.44 -20.52
N THR A 13 7.62 -31.53 -20.63
CA THR A 13 7.71 -32.56 -19.57
C THR A 13 8.96 -32.43 -18.69
N ASN A 14 9.94 -31.66 -19.15
CA ASN A 14 11.19 -31.39 -18.44
C ASN A 14 11.66 -29.95 -18.69
N LEU A 15 12.63 -29.50 -17.89
CA LEU A 15 13.17 -28.14 -17.97
C LEU A 15 13.78 -27.82 -19.35
N GLY A 16 14.42 -28.79 -20.00
CA GLY A 16 15.03 -28.60 -21.32
C GLY A 16 13.97 -28.32 -22.39
N GLU A 17 12.91 -29.12 -22.44
CA GLU A 17 11.76 -28.91 -23.33
C GLU A 17 11.05 -27.58 -23.02
N ALA A 18 10.90 -27.23 -21.75
CA ALA A 18 10.27 -25.99 -21.33
C ALA A 18 11.09 -24.76 -21.79
N MET A 19 12.41 -24.83 -21.68
CA MET A 19 13.30 -23.77 -22.16
C MET A 19 13.28 -23.65 -23.68
N GLN A 20 13.30 -24.78 -24.41
CA GLN A 20 13.16 -24.77 -25.87
C GLN A 20 11.84 -24.15 -26.32
N LEU A 21 10.73 -24.52 -25.65
CA LEU A 21 9.43 -23.89 -25.89
C LEU A 21 9.50 -22.38 -25.63
N ALA A 22 10.11 -21.96 -24.52
CA ALA A 22 10.25 -20.56 -24.17
C ALA A 22 11.07 -19.76 -25.20
N GLU A 23 12.17 -20.33 -25.73
CA GLU A 23 12.99 -19.73 -26.78
C GLU A 23 12.22 -19.56 -28.10
N ILE A 24 11.41 -20.55 -28.47
CA ILE A 24 10.53 -20.46 -29.64
C ILE A 24 9.47 -19.38 -29.45
N LEU A 25 8.82 -19.37 -28.28
CA LEU A 25 7.78 -18.39 -27.95
C LEU A 25 8.34 -16.97 -27.92
N ALA A 26 9.58 -16.78 -27.45
CA ALA A 26 10.24 -15.47 -27.40
C ALA A 26 10.41 -14.80 -28.78
N GLN A 27 10.35 -15.57 -29.87
CA GLN A 27 10.46 -15.07 -31.25
C GLN A 27 9.09 -14.74 -31.87
N SER A 28 7.99 -15.14 -31.24
CA SER A 28 6.64 -14.92 -31.74
C SER A 28 6.17 -13.49 -31.49
N THR A 29 5.40 -12.94 -32.43
CA THR A 29 4.75 -11.63 -32.27
C THR A 29 3.42 -11.71 -31.56
N ILE A 30 2.87 -12.92 -31.36
CA ILE A 30 1.60 -13.15 -30.65
C ILE A 30 1.81 -13.09 -29.13
N VAL A 31 3.02 -13.39 -28.63
CA VAL A 31 3.30 -13.23 -27.21
C VAL A 31 3.41 -11.74 -26.85
N PRO A 32 2.96 -11.33 -25.64
CA PRO A 32 3.08 -9.95 -25.20
C PRO A 32 4.52 -9.41 -25.31
N LYS A 33 4.64 -8.10 -25.55
CA LYS A 33 5.94 -7.45 -25.78
C LYS A 33 6.96 -7.70 -24.66
N ASP A 34 6.50 -7.75 -23.41
CA ASP A 34 7.36 -7.98 -22.23
C ASP A 34 8.01 -9.37 -22.21
N TYR A 35 7.49 -10.31 -23.00
CA TYR A 35 8.01 -11.67 -23.13
C TYR A 35 8.84 -11.87 -24.41
N GLN A 36 8.76 -10.95 -25.37
CA GLN A 36 9.54 -11.05 -26.60
C GLN A 36 11.02 -10.93 -26.30
N ARG A 37 11.83 -11.82 -26.89
CA ARG A 37 13.28 -11.92 -26.66
C ARG A 37 13.65 -12.16 -25.19
N ASN A 38 12.73 -12.64 -24.35
CA ASN A 38 12.98 -12.94 -22.94
C ASN A 38 12.45 -14.34 -22.58
N PRO A 39 13.19 -15.41 -22.96
CA PRO A 39 12.78 -16.79 -22.68
C PRO A 39 12.73 -17.10 -21.17
N GLY A 40 13.55 -16.44 -20.34
CA GLY A 40 13.53 -16.62 -18.89
C GLY A 40 12.19 -16.22 -18.28
N ASN A 41 11.67 -15.04 -18.63
CA ASN A 41 10.35 -14.59 -18.16
C ASN A 41 9.22 -15.49 -18.68
N ILE A 42 9.34 -16.02 -19.91
CA ILE A 42 8.36 -16.97 -20.45
C ILE A 42 8.34 -18.26 -19.65
N LEU A 43 9.51 -18.84 -19.36
CA LEU A 43 9.62 -20.06 -18.57
C LEU A 43 8.99 -19.87 -17.19
N VAL A 44 9.30 -18.77 -16.52
CA VAL A 44 8.72 -18.43 -15.20
C VAL A 44 7.21 -18.24 -15.29
N ALA A 45 6.71 -17.54 -16.31
CA ALA A 45 5.27 -17.34 -16.52
C ALA A 45 4.54 -18.66 -16.78
N ILE A 46 5.13 -19.57 -17.58
CA ILE A 46 4.57 -20.92 -17.82
C ILE A 46 4.53 -21.71 -16.51
N GLN A 47 5.59 -21.66 -15.70
CA GLN A 47 5.61 -22.36 -14.42
C GLN A 47 4.56 -21.81 -13.45
N TRP A 48 4.42 -20.48 -13.35
CA TRP A 48 3.33 -19.86 -12.58
C TRP A 48 1.95 -20.24 -13.12
N GLY A 49 1.78 -20.31 -14.44
CA GLY A 49 0.56 -20.80 -15.07
C GLY A 49 0.23 -22.22 -14.67
N ALA A 50 1.21 -23.12 -14.72
CA ALA A 50 1.05 -24.51 -14.31
C ALA A 50 0.61 -24.61 -12.83
N GLU A 51 1.16 -23.77 -11.95
CA GLU A 51 0.72 -23.68 -10.56
C GLU A 51 -0.76 -23.26 -10.44
N LEU A 52 -1.26 -22.39 -11.32
CA LEU A 52 -2.67 -22.01 -11.36
C LEU A 52 -3.56 -22.98 -12.13
N GLY A 53 -3.02 -24.08 -12.67
CA GLY A 53 -3.74 -25.02 -13.52
C GLY A 53 -3.99 -24.50 -14.95
N LEU A 54 -3.25 -23.48 -15.39
CA LEU A 54 -3.31 -22.94 -16.75
C LEU A 54 -2.35 -23.68 -17.68
N ALA A 55 -2.81 -23.95 -18.91
CA ALA A 55 -1.92 -24.44 -19.97
C ALA A 55 -0.89 -23.36 -20.36
N PRO A 56 0.29 -23.72 -20.92
CA PRO A 56 1.35 -22.76 -21.22
C PRO A 56 0.89 -21.54 -22.03
N MET A 57 0.08 -21.76 -23.07
CA MET A 57 -0.43 -20.65 -23.89
C MET A 57 -1.44 -19.77 -23.16
N GLN A 58 -2.23 -20.33 -22.24
CA GLN A 58 -3.14 -19.56 -21.40
C GLN A 58 -2.35 -18.73 -20.38
N ALA A 59 -1.28 -19.28 -19.82
CA ALA A 59 -0.40 -18.58 -18.90
C ALA A 59 0.17 -17.31 -19.56
N MET A 60 0.65 -17.42 -20.80
CA MET A 60 1.22 -16.29 -21.54
C MET A 60 0.24 -15.14 -21.81
N GLN A 61 -1.04 -15.45 -21.95
CA GLN A 61 -2.08 -14.43 -22.16
C GLN A 61 -2.56 -13.83 -20.84
N ASN A 62 -2.65 -14.64 -19.79
CA ASN A 62 -3.31 -14.27 -18.54
C ASN A 62 -2.36 -13.72 -17.46
N ILE A 63 -1.07 -14.05 -17.54
CA ILE A 63 -0.05 -13.62 -16.59
C ILE A 63 0.81 -12.52 -17.24
N ALA A 64 0.91 -11.38 -16.56
CA ALA A 64 1.79 -10.29 -16.93
C ALA A 64 2.93 -10.17 -15.91
N THR A 65 4.11 -9.78 -16.37
CA THR A 65 5.22 -9.44 -15.48
C THR A 65 5.34 -7.93 -15.42
N ILE A 66 5.06 -7.34 -14.26
CA ILE A 66 5.10 -5.89 -14.06
C ILE A 66 6.12 -5.60 -12.96
N ASN A 67 7.14 -4.80 -13.26
CA ASN A 67 8.23 -4.45 -12.33
C ASN A 67 8.88 -5.70 -11.69
N GLY A 68 9.14 -6.73 -12.50
CA GLY A 68 9.75 -7.99 -12.02
C GLY A 68 8.84 -8.90 -11.20
N ARG A 69 7.56 -8.54 -11.02
CA ARG A 69 6.59 -9.31 -10.25
C ARG A 69 5.52 -9.92 -11.17
N PRO A 70 5.20 -11.21 -11.03
CA PRO A 70 4.08 -11.81 -11.75
C PRO A 70 2.74 -11.27 -11.22
N SER A 71 1.83 -10.99 -12.13
CA SER A 71 0.46 -10.57 -11.86
C SER A 71 -0.49 -11.24 -12.83
N ILE A 72 -1.77 -11.37 -12.46
CA ILE A 72 -2.79 -11.99 -13.30
C ILE A 72 -3.83 -10.95 -13.72
N TRP A 73 -4.29 -10.99 -14.96
CA TRP A 73 -5.36 -10.09 -15.42
C TRP A 73 -6.66 -10.32 -14.64
N GLY A 74 -7.37 -9.25 -14.28
CA GLY A 74 -8.55 -9.34 -13.40
C GLY A 74 -9.67 -10.24 -13.95
N ASP A 75 -9.83 -10.34 -15.27
CA ASP A 75 -10.81 -11.24 -15.87
C ASP A 75 -10.36 -12.72 -15.81
N ALA A 76 -9.06 -12.98 -15.93
CA ALA A 76 -8.51 -14.32 -15.75
C ALA A 76 -8.56 -14.78 -14.29
N MET A 77 -8.31 -13.86 -13.34
CA MET A 77 -8.49 -14.10 -11.90
C MET A 77 -9.93 -14.56 -11.61
N LEU A 78 -10.92 -13.87 -12.17
CA LEU A 78 -12.33 -14.24 -12.01
C LEU A 78 -12.64 -15.61 -12.62
N ALA A 79 -12.08 -15.91 -13.80
CA ALA A 79 -12.27 -17.20 -14.45
C ALA A 79 -11.70 -18.36 -13.60
N LEU A 80 -10.51 -18.19 -13.04
CA LEU A 80 -9.90 -19.18 -12.13
C LEU A 80 -10.79 -19.44 -10.92
N VAL A 81 -11.26 -18.37 -10.26
CA VAL A 81 -12.13 -18.51 -9.10
C VAL A 81 -13.46 -19.17 -9.45
N LYS A 82 -14.07 -18.81 -10.59
CA LYS A 82 -15.33 -19.43 -11.03
C LYS A 82 -15.20 -20.92 -11.34
N ASN A 83 -14.01 -21.37 -11.73
CA ASN A 83 -13.72 -22.78 -11.97
C ASN A 83 -13.39 -23.55 -10.68
N ALA A 84 -13.18 -22.87 -9.55
CA ALA A 84 -12.91 -23.51 -8.28
C ALA A 84 -14.18 -24.19 -7.74
N PRO A 85 -14.10 -25.43 -7.23
CA PRO A 85 -15.27 -26.16 -6.72
C PRO A 85 -15.90 -25.51 -5.48
N GLU A 86 -15.14 -24.69 -4.75
CA GLU A 86 -15.60 -23.92 -3.59
C GLU A 86 -16.38 -22.66 -3.99
N PHE A 87 -16.37 -22.25 -5.26
CA PHE A 87 -17.09 -21.06 -5.70
C PHE A 87 -18.60 -21.26 -5.66
N VAL A 88 -19.32 -20.29 -5.07
CA VAL A 88 -20.78 -20.31 -4.99
C VAL A 88 -21.38 -19.22 -5.87
N SER A 89 -21.00 -17.97 -5.65
CA SER A 89 -21.54 -16.84 -6.41
C SER A 89 -20.69 -15.59 -6.25
N ILE A 90 -20.80 -14.70 -7.23
CA ILE A 90 -20.28 -13.34 -7.18
C ILE A 90 -21.39 -12.37 -7.59
N LYS A 91 -21.54 -11.27 -6.84
CA LYS A 91 -22.45 -10.18 -7.15
C LYS A 91 -21.66 -8.88 -7.16
N GLU A 92 -21.83 -8.09 -8.21
CA GLU A 92 -21.16 -6.80 -8.37
C GLU A 92 -22.23 -5.72 -8.55
N GLU A 93 -22.16 -4.70 -7.70
CA GLU A 93 -23.15 -3.63 -7.64
C GLU A 93 -22.45 -2.28 -7.56
N TYR A 94 -23.19 -1.24 -7.93
CA TYR A 94 -22.77 0.14 -7.77
C TYR A 94 -23.74 0.82 -6.84
N VAL A 95 -23.21 1.52 -5.85
CA VAL A 95 -23.95 2.32 -4.88
C VAL A 95 -23.55 3.77 -5.06
N GLY A 96 -24.53 4.68 -5.05
CA GLY A 96 -24.31 6.10 -5.31
C GLY A 96 -24.20 6.45 -6.80
N GLU A 97 -23.95 7.74 -7.06
CA GLU A 97 -23.86 8.31 -8.41
C GLU A 97 -22.70 9.29 -8.51
N ALA A 98 -22.21 9.51 -9.74
CA ALA A 98 -21.14 10.46 -10.05
C ALA A 98 -19.93 10.39 -9.12
N ASP A 99 -19.69 11.44 -8.32
CA ASP A 99 -18.51 11.60 -7.47
C ASP A 99 -18.56 10.78 -6.17
N ASP A 100 -19.74 10.32 -5.75
CA ASP A 100 -19.95 9.45 -4.57
C ASP A 100 -20.10 7.98 -4.96
N LEU A 101 -19.76 7.64 -6.21
CA LEU A 101 -19.92 6.28 -6.72
C LEU A 101 -18.98 5.30 -5.99
N THR A 102 -19.55 4.19 -5.55
CA THR A 102 -18.84 3.07 -4.92
C THR A 102 -19.18 1.76 -5.60
N ALA A 103 -18.16 1.00 -5.98
CA ALA A 103 -18.35 -0.38 -6.43
C ALA A 103 -18.31 -1.33 -5.23
N VAL A 104 -19.24 -2.29 -5.21
CA VAL A 104 -19.38 -3.32 -4.18
C VAL A 104 -19.26 -4.67 -4.85
N CYS A 105 -18.38 -5.52 -4.34
CA CYS A 105 -18.23 -6.90 -4.79
C CYS A 105 -18.47 -7.85 -3.62
N THR A 106 -19.53 -8.65 -3.72
CA THR A 106 -19.87 -9.69 -2.75
C THR A 106 -19.55 -11.05 -3.35
N VAL A 107 -18.74 -11.82 -2.65
CA VAL A 107 -18.28 -13.14 -3.09
C VAL A 107 -18.64 -14.18 -2.04
N LYS A 108 -19.16 -15.32 -2.50
CA LYS A 108 -19.52 -16.47 -1.65
C LYS A 108 -18.65 -17.67 -1.97
N ARG A 109 -18.15 -18.30 -0.91
CA ARG A 109 -17.31 -19.49 -0.95
C ARG A 109 -17.86 -20.57 -0.02
N ARG A 110 -17.87 -21.81 -0.49
CA ARG A 110 -18.18 -23.00 0.30
C ARG A 110 -16.94 -23.43 1.10
N GLY A 111 -17.08 -23.52 2.41
CA GLY A 111 -16.07 -24.06 3.31
C GLY A 111 -16.01 -25.59 3.28
N PRO A 112 -14.95 -26.21 3.84
CA PRO A 112 -14.81 -27.66 3.89
C PRO A 112 -15.93 -28.39 4.66
N ASP A 113 -16.56 -27.70 5.62
CA ASP A 113 -17.70 -28.17 6.41
C ASP A 113 -19.05 -28.01 5.69
N GLY A 114 -19.03 -27.49 4.46
CA GLY A 114 -20.23 -27.18 3.68
C GLY A 114 -20.89 -25.84 4.02
N SER A 115 -20.35 -25.08 4.98
CA SER A 115 -20.83 -23.74 5.29
C SER A 115 -20.56 -22.77 4.14
N ILE A 116 -21.39 -21.73 4.01
CA ILE A 116 -21.20 -20.69 2.99
C ILE A 116 -20.67 -19.44 3.69
N HIS A 117 -19.44 -19.07 3.37
CA HIS A 117 -18.83 -17.82 3.79
C HIS A 117 -19.11 -16.74 2.75
N GLU A 118 -19.40 -15.54 3.23
CA GLU A 118 -19.63 -14.35 2.40
C GLU A 118 -18.56 -13.31 2.77
N HIS A 119 -17.98 -12.69 1.76
CA HIS A 119 -17.08 -11.56 1.92
C HIS A 119 -17.49 -10.43 0.97
N VAL A 120 -17.40 -9.20 1.46
CA VAL A 120 -17.76 -8.00 0.72
C VAL A 120 -16.55 -7.08 0.70
N ALA A 121 -16.09 -6.72 -0.48
CA ALA A 121 -15.11 -5.66 -0.66
C ALA A 121 -15.74 -4.50 -1.43
N THR A 122 -15.29 -3.29 -1.12
CA THR A 122 -15.78 -2.07 -1.76
C THR A 122 -14.61 -1.23 -2.23
N PHE A 123 -14.87 -0.38 -3.22
CA PHE A 123 -13.92 0.63 -3.66
C PHE A 123 -14.67 1.86 -4.18
N SER A 124 -14.46 3.00 -3.55
CA SER A 124 -15.14 4.25 -3.83
C SER A 124 -14.33 5.19 -4.73
N MET A 125 -14.99 6.19 -5.29
CA MET A 125 -14.32 7.32 -5.96
C MET A 125 -13.37 8.07 -5.01
N GLU A 126 -13.70 8.14 -3.71
CA GLU A 126 -12.82 8.72 -2.69
C GLU A 126 -11.54 7.89 -2.54
N ASP A 127 -11.65 6.56 -2.49
CA ASP A 127 -10.50 5.65 -2.44
C ASP A 127 -9.64 5.79 -3.70
N ALA A 128 -10.27 5.92 -4.87
CA ALA A 128 -9.57 6.15 -6.13
C ALA A 128 -8.79 7.47 -6.15
N LYS A 129 -9.34 8.52 -5.53
CA LYS A 129 -8.67 9.82 -5.36
C LYS A 129 -7.48 9.70 -4.41
N LYS A 130 -7.66 9.06 -3.25
CA LYS A 130 -6.59 8.79 -2.27
C LYS A 130 -5.46 7.95 -2.86
N ALA A 131 -5.81 6.96 -3.68
CA ALA A 131 -4.85 6.10 -4.38
C ALA A 131 -4.20 6.77 -5.62
N GLY A 132 -4.55 8.02 -5.94
CA GLY A 132 -3.98 8.76 -7.06
C GLY A 132 -4.33 8.20 -8.44
N LEU A 133 -5.38 7.38 -8.55
CA LEU A 133 -5.78 6.71 -9.80
C LEU A 133 -6.40 7.69 -10.80
N LEU A 134 -7.11 8.70 -10.29
CA LEU A 134 -7.81 9.68 -11.13
C LEU A 134 -6.86 10.59 -11.92
N GLY A 135 -5.64 10.79 -11.42
CA GLY A 135 -4.61 11.59 -12.09
C GLY A 135 -3.86 10.85 -13.20
N LYS A 136 -4.03 9.53 -13.32
CA LYS A 136 -3.32 8.72 -14.31
C LYS A 136 -4.04 8.75 -15.65
N GLN A 137 -3.34 9.23 -16.68
CA GLN A 137 -3.86 9.22 -18.05
C GLN A 137 -4.12 7.78 -18.51
N GLY A 138 -5.35 7.51 -18.94
CA GLY A 138 -5.70 6.21 -19.49
C GLY A 138 -7.15 5.77 -19.25
N PRO A 139 -7.40 4.45 -19.35
CA PRO A 139 -8.75 3.89 -19.27
C PRO A 139 -9.48 4.17 -17.96
N TRP A 140 -8.80 4.45 -16.85
CA TRP A 140 -9.46 4.73 -15.58
C TRP A 140 -10.17 6.07 -15.56
N THR A 141 -9.59 7.10 -16.18
CA THR A 141 -10.27 8.40 -16.36
C THR A 141 -11.42 8.29 -17.36
N GLN A 142 -11.28 7.45 -18.39
CA GLN A 142 -12.32 7.25 -19.41
C GLN A 142 -13.47 6.35 -18.92
N TYR A 143 -13.17 5.37 -18.07
CA TYR A 143 -14.10 4.33 -17.60
C TYR A 143 -14.00 4.14 -16.08
N PRO A 144 -14.33 5.16 -15.27
CA PRO A 144 -14.18 5.12 -13.81
C PRO A 144 -15.00 4.01 -13.17
N LYS A 145 -16.23 3.76 -13.65
CA LYS A 145 -17.08 2.63 -13.19
C LYS A 145 -16.35 1.29 -13.26
N ARG A 146 -15.71 1.01 -14.40
CA ARG A 146 -14.98 -0.25 -14.62
C ARG A 146 -13.75 -0.33 -13.71
N MET A 147 -13.05 0.78 -13.50
CA MET A 147 -11.93 0.84 -12.58
C MET A 147 -12.35 0.47 -11.15
N LEU A 148 -13.41 1.11 -10.63
CA LEU A 148 -13.92 0.82 -9.28
C LEU A 148 -14.34 -0.65 -9.15
N GLN A 149 -15.06 -1.18 -10.14
CA GLN A 149 -15.48 -2.59 -10.17
C GLN A 149 -14.28 -3.53 -10.12
N MET A 150 -13.25 -3.30 -10.94
CA MET A 150 -12.06 -4.15 -10.97
C MET A 150 -11.29 -4.12 -9.65
N ARG A 151 -11.32 -2.99 -8.93
CA ARG A 151 -10.73 -2.87 -7.59
C ARG A 151 -11.50 -3.65 -6.55
N ALA A 152 -12.80 -3.40 -6.42
CA ALA A 152 -13.65 -4.13 -5.49
C ALA A 152 -13.58 -5.64 -5.75
N ARG A 153 -13.63 -6.07 -7.02
CA ARG A 153 -13.46 -7.48 -7.41
C ARG A 153 -12.10 -8.03 -6.99
N GLY A 154 -11.01 -7.33 -7.33
CA GLY A 154 -9.66 -7.79 -7.04
C GLY A 154 -9.40 -7.97 -5.54
N TYR A 155 -10.01 -7.15 -4.69
CA TYR A 155 -9.94 -7.30 -3.23
C TYR A 155 -10.77 -8.48 -2.76
N ALA A 156 -12.05 -8.54 -3.16
CA ALA A 156 -12.94 -9.61 -2.71
C ALA A 156 -12.44 -11.01 -3.10
N LEU A 157 -11.92 -11.17 -4.32
CA LEU A 157 -11.42 -12.45 -4.80
C LEU A 157 -10.12 -12.88 -4.09
N ARG A 158 -9.20 -11.96 -3.82
CA ARG A 158 -7.94 -12.28 -3.14
C ARG A 158 -8.14 -12.65 -1.68
N ASP A 159 -9.05 -11.97 -1.01
CA ASP A 159 -9.34 -12.23 0.39
C ASP A 159 -10.12 -13.54 0.57
N MET A 160 -11.03 -13.86 -0.37
CA MET A 160 -11.85 -15.07 -0.28
C MET A 160 -11.19 -16.31 -0.88
N PHE A 161 -10.36 -16.18 -1.91
CA PHE A 161 -9.69 -17.30 -2.61
C PHE A 161 -8.16 -17.18 -2.65
N PRO A 162 -7.48 -16.94 -1.51
CA PRO A 162 -6.02 -16.78 -1.49
C PRO A 162 -5.26 -18.04 -1.90
N ASP A 163 -5.83 -19.21 -1.64
CA ASP A 163 -5.31 -20.53 -1.99
C ASP A 163 -5.37 -20.82 -3.50
N ILE A 164 -6.44 -20.38 -4.18
CA ILE A 164 -6.57 -20.51 -5.64
C ILE A 164 -5.66 -19.52 -6.35
N LEU A 165 -5.55 -18.29 -5.83
CA LEU A 165 -4.80 -17.21 -6.47
C LEU A 165 -3.31 -17.19 -6.11
N LYS A 166 -2.89 -18.00 -5.12
CA LYS A 166 -1.49 -18.16 -4.71
C LYS A 166 -0.76 -16.83 -4.45
N GLY A 167 -1.49 -15.86 -3.88
CA GLY A 167 -0.97 -14.53 -3.56
C GLY A 167 -0.82 -13.57 -4.74
N LEU A 168 -1.24 -13.95 -5.96
CA LEU A 168 -1.17 -13.07 -7.12
C LEU A 168 -2.14 -11.91 -7.01
N ARG A 169 -1.64 -10.74 -7.39
CA ARG A 169 -2.44 -9.50 -7.51
C ARG A 169 -2.94 -9.32 -8.93
N THR A 170 -3.99 -8.53 -9.08
CA THR A 170 -4.47 -8.16 -10.42
C THR A 170 -3.42 -7.29 -11.12
N THR A 171 -3.20 -7.54 -12.40
CA THR A 171 -2.27 -6.76 -13.22
C THR A 171 -2.61 -5.27 -13.19
N GLU A 172 -3.89 -4.94 -13.16
CA GLU A 172 -4.40 -3.58 -13.04
C GLU A 172 -4.02 -2.94 -11.70
N GLU A 173 -3.87 -3.70 -10.61
CA GLU A 173 -3.41 -3.16 -9.32
C GLU A 173 -1.89 -3.00 -9.29
N VAL A 174 -1.15 -3.97 -9.81
CA VAL A 174 0.32 -3.92 -9.81
C VAL A 174 0.85 -2.80 -10.72
N ARG A 175 0.20 -2.56 -11.86
CA ARG A 175 0.51 -1.41 -12.74
C ARG A 175 0.31 -0.07 -12.07
N ASP A 176 -0.52 -0.03 -11.03
CA ASP A 176 -0.79 1.19 -10.30
C ASP A 176 0.16 1.48 -9.15
N MET A 177 0.87 0.46 -8.69
CA MET A 177 1.89 0.66 -7.67
C MET A 177 3.07 1.39 -8.29
N PRO A 178 3.68 2.33 -7.54
CA PRO A 178 4.98 2.83 -7.93
C PRO A 178 5.95 1.65 -8.07
N PRO A 179 6.87 1.69 -9.05
CA PRO A 179 7.92 0.68 -9.13
C PRO A 179 8.66 0.63 -7.79
N GLU A 180 9.05 -0.57 -7.37
CA GLU A 180 9.89 -0.70 -6.18
C GLU A 180 11.15 0.16 -6.39
N LYS A 181 11.44 1.01 -5.41
CA LYS A 181 12.71 1.72 -5.39
C LYS A 181 13.79 0.67 -5.22
N ASP A 182 14.67 0.57 -6.20
CA ASP A 182 15.92 -0.15 -6.05
C ASP A 182 16.65 0.51 -4.87
N MET A 183 16.77 -0.24 -3.76
CA MET A 183 17.41 0.26 -2.54
C MET A 183 18.95 0.28 -2.67
N GLY A 184 19.48 -0.05 -3.86
CA GLY A 184 20.92 -0.20 -4.10
C GLY A 184 21.47 -1.46 -3.47
N GLU A 185 22.77 -1.71 -3.66
CA GLU A 185 23.47 -2.72 -2.87
C GLU A 185 23.37 -2.35 -1.39
N VAL A 186 23.05 -3.35 -0.57
CA VAL A 186 23.16 -3.23 0.88
C VAL A 186 24.62 -2.93 1.16
N GLU A 187 24.91 -1.69 1.57
CA GLU A 187 26.22 -1.35 2.08
C GLU A 187 26.42 -2.24 3.31
N GLU A 188 27.27 -3.26 3.20
CA GLU A 188 27.66 -4.10 4.34
C GLU A 188 28.24 -3.16 5.39
N VAL A 189 27.41 -2.80 6.38
CA VAL A 189 27.88 -2.09 7.55
C VAL A 189 28.81 -3.07 8.24
N ALA A 190 30.11 -2.90 8.03
CA ALA A 190 31.15 -3.63 8.73
C ALA A 190 30.75 -3.65 10.20
N GLU A 191 30.62 -4.86 10.76
CA GLU A 191 30.19 -5.10 12.12
C GLU A 191 31.10 -4.29 13.05
N LYS A 192 30.64 -3.08 13.43
CA LYS A 192 31.37 -2.28 14.41
C LYS A 192 31.30 -3.10 15.68
N GLU A 193 32.44 -3.66 16.07
CA GLU A 193 32.63 -4.40 17.32
C GLU A 193 31.75 -3.78 18.39
N THR A 194 30.66 -4.45 18.71
CA THR A 194 29.74 -3.97 19.72
C THR A 194 30.48 -4.12 21.03
N LYS A 195 31.09 -3.02 21.51
CA LYS A 195 31.69 -2.95 22.84
C LYS A 195 30.73 -3.58 23.82
N SER A 196 31.22 -4.58 24.54
CA SER A 196 30.44 -5.42 25.45
C SER A 196 29.58 -4.54 26.37
N VAL A 197 28.41 -5.04 26.77
CA VAL A 197 27.58 -4.38 27.80
C VAL A 197 28.43 -4.03 29.03
N ARG A 198 29.44 -4.85 29.37
CA ARG A 198 30.41 -4.54 30.43
C ARG A 198 31.22 -3.27 30.17
N ASP A 199 31.71 -3.06 28.95
CA ASP A 199 32.51 -1.89 28.59
C ASP A 199 31.65 -0.61 28.60
N ARG A 200 30.38 -0.71 28.17
CA ARG A 200 29.42 0.39 28.23
C ARG A 200 29.08 0.78 29.67
N VAL A 201 28.93 -0.21 30.56
CA VAL A 201 28.66 0.00 31.98
C VAL A 201 29.89 0.56 32.71
N LEU A 202 31.10 0.05 32.43
CA LEU A 202 32.34 0.60 33.00
C LEU A 202 32.57 2.06 32.54
N ALA A 203 32.29 2.36 31.27
CA ALA A 203 32.40 3.72 30.76
C ALA A 203 31.42 4.68 31.42
N HIS A 204 30.19 4.23 31.72
CA HIS A 204 29.20 5.04 32.46
C HIS A 204 29.62 5.25 33.93
N LEU A 205 30.10 4.22 34.61
CA LEU A 205 30.54 4.32 36.00
C LEU A 205 31.78 5.21 36.17
N ASN A 206 32.67 5.24 35.17
CA ASN A 206 33.82 6.14 35.15
C ASN A 206 33.44 7.59 34.80
N LYS A 207 32.39 7.82 34.00
CA LYS A 207 31.85 9.16 33.72
C LYS A 207 31.17 9.80 34.93
N THR A 208 30.50 9.03 35.79
CA THR A 208 29.80 9.57 36.96
C THR A 208 30.74 10.06 38.08
N LYS A 209 32.05 9.75 38.02
CA LYS A 209 33.02 10.09 39.08
C LYS A 209 33.79 11.40 38.86
N GLN A 210 33.59 12.09 37.74
CA GLN A 210 34.32 13.32 37.45
C GLN A 210 33.45 14.31 36.69
N GLU A 211 32.79 15.22 37.39
CA GLU A 211 32.57 16.61 36.97
C GLU A 211 32.46 17.45 38.26
N PRO A 212 32.86 18.74 38.31
CA PRO A 212 32.56 19.71 37.25
C PRO A 212 33.59 20.83 36.99
N LYS A 213 33.36 21.56 35.88
CA LYS A 213 33.75 22.94 35.49
C LYS A 213 34.23 22.93 34.03
N SER A 214 34.03 23.92 33.17
CA SER A 214 33.28 25.18 33.11
C SER A 214 33.69 25.82 31.76
N GLN A 215 32.78 26.55 31.12
CA GLN A 215 32.97 27.57 30.08
C GLN A 215 33.01 27.18 28.58
N ALA A 216 32.52 28.15 27.82
CA ALA A 216 31.97 28.12 26.47
C ALA A 216 32.92 28.72 25.41
N LYS A 217 32.82 28.28 24.13
CA LYS A 217 32.31 29.07 22.98
C LYS A 217 32.59 28.42 21.59
N GLU A 218 31.56 28.53 20.74
CA GLU A 218 31.52 28.76 19.26
C GLU A 218 32.25 27.82 18.27
N GLN A 219 31.47 27.12 17.41
CA GLN A 219 31.52 27.20 15.93
C GLN A 219 30.49 26.27 15.24
N GLN A 220 30.17 26.59 13.98
CA GLN A 220 28.91 26.39 13.21
C GLN A 220 28.57 25.00 12.64
N ALA A 221 27.27 24.85 12.27
CA ALA A 221 26.47 23.65 11.92
C ALA A 221 26.64 23.08 10.49
N PRO A 222 26.00 21.93 10.15
CA PRO A 222 24.59 21.98 9.72
C PRO A 222 23.65 20.83 10.20
N ALA A 223 22.34 21.14 10.15
CA ALA A 223 21.16 20.25 10.02
C ALA A 223 20.56 19.52 11.25
N ASP A 224 19.94 20.29 12.15
CA ASP A 224 18.73 19.89 12.90
C ASP A 224 17.77 21.09 12.82
N SER A 225 16.70 21.01 12.03
CA SER A 225 15.75 22.12 11.85
C SER A 225 14.92 22.32 13.13
N LYS A 226 15.26 23.34 13.91
CA LYS A 226 14.38 23.83 15.00
C LYS A 226 13.03 24.25 14.41
N PRO A 227 11.92 23.96 15.11
CA PRO A 227 10.59 24.31 14.64
C PRO A 227 10.45 25.83 14.45
N SER A 228 9.74 26.22 13.40
CA SER A 228 9.48 27.62 13.07
C SER A 228 8.63 28.31 14.15
N PRO A 229 8.63 29.65 14.25
CA PRO A 229 7.77 30.36 15.20
C PRO A 229 6.28 30.03 15.07
N ALA A 230 5.81 29.77 13.85
CA ALA A 230 4.43 29.33 13.59
C ALA A 230 4.16 27.90 14.13
N GLU A 231 5.10 26.97 13.92
CA GLU A 231 5.00 25.60 14.46
C GLU A 231 5.00 25.60 16.00
N LEU A 232 5.82 26.46 16.62
CA LEU A 232 5.82 26.63 18.07
C LEU A 232 4.49 27.20 18.59
N LEU A 233 3.85 28.11 17.85
CA LEU A 233 2.54 28.65 18.23
C LEU A 233 1.44 27.59 18.13
N ILE A 234 1.45 26.77 17.07
CA ILE A 234 0.52 25.65 16.91
C ILE A 234 0.68 24.63 18.06
N ILE A 235 1.93 24.28 18.41
CA ILE A 235 2.21 23.38 19.55
C ILE A 235 1.68 23.97 20.86
N LYS A 236 1.88 25.28 21.09
CA LYS A 236 1.31 25.96 22.26
C LYS A 236 -0.21 25.90 22.27
N LEU A 237 -0.88 26.17 21.15
CA LEU A 237 -2.34 26.12 21.01
C LEU A 237 -2.90 24.71 21.27
N ASP A 238 -2.16 23.68 20.86
CA ASP A 238 -2.54 22.29 21.11
C ASP A 238 -2.38 21.87 22.58
N SER A 239 -1.58 22.60 23.37
CA SER A 239 -1.42 22.39 24.81
C SER A 239 -2.34 23.24 25.71
N VAL A 240 -3.25 24.03 25.15
CA VAL A 240 -4.18 24.88 25.92
C VAL A 240 -5.34 24.07 26.49
N GLU A 241 -5.56 24.16 27.80
CA GLU A 241 -6.64 23.45 28.50
C GLU A 241 -7.68 24.41 29.12
N THR A 242 -7.32 25.68 29.36
CA THR A 242 -8.20 26.64 30.07
C THR A 242 -8.46 27.94 29.28
N ALA A 243 -9.58 28.60 29.57
CA ALA A 243 -9.95 29.87 28.93
C ALA A 243 -9.01 31.03 29.25
N GLU A 244 -8.31 30.98 30.38
CA GLU A 244 -7.34 31.99 30.79
C GLU A 244 -6.05 31.92 29.96
N GLN A 245 -5.64 30.71 29.57
CA GLN A 245 -4.50 30.47 28.70
C GLN A 245 -4.78 30.83 27.23
N LEU A 246 -6.02 30.69 26.77
CA LEU A 246 -6.39 30.96 25.36
C LEU A 246 -6.48 32.46 25.03
N LYS A 247 -6.91 33.30 25.99
CA LYS A 247 -7.12 34.75 25.79
C LYS A 247 -5.91 35.51 25.21
N PRO A 248 -4.68 35.39 25.76
CA PRO A 248 -3.53 36.10 25.21
C PRO A 248 -3.08 35.58 23.84
N MET A 249 -3.42 34.33 23.50
CA MET A 249 -3.00 33.70 22.25
C MET A 249 -3.78 34.21 21.03
N TYR A 250 -4.91 34.88 21.22
CA TYR A 250 -5.65 35.50 20.12
C TYR A 250 -4.82 36.59 19.42
N ASP A 251 -4.13 37.42 20.20
CA ASP A 251 -3.29 38.49 19.67
C ASP A 251 -2.03 37.92 19.02
N GLU A 252 -1.42 36.88 19.60
CA GLU A 252 -0.30 36.14 18.98
C GLU A 252 -0.69 35.51 17.64
N CYS A 253 -1.87 34.89 17.52
CA CYS A 253 -2.37 34.35 16.25
C CYS A 253 -2.57 35.43 15.17
N LYS A 254 -2.88 36.66 15.57
CA LYS A 254 -3.12 37.77 14.64
C LYS A 254 -1.82 38.28 14.00
N GLU A 255 -0.68 38.13 14.68
CA GLU A 255 0.64 38.51 14.13
C GLU A 255 1.04 37.63 12.94
N PHE A 256 0.48 36.42 12.82
CA PHE A 256 0.72 35.48 11.72
C PHE A 256 -0.40 35.51 10.66
N ALA A 257 -1.21 36.57 10.60
CA ALA A 257 -2.36 36.64 9.68
C ALA A 257 -1.97 36.53 8.18
N ASP A 258 -0.77 37.00 7.83
CA ASP A 258 -0.20 37.00 6.47
C ASP A 258 0.86 35.89 6.26
N ASP A 259 1.05 35.01 7.25
CA ASP A 259 2.03 33.91 7.18
C ASP A 259 1.50 32.74 6.34
N ALA A 260 2.39 31.94 5.74
CA ALA A 260 2.02 30.74 4.99
C ALA A 260 1.26 29.72 5.85
N ALA A 261 1.51 29.69 7.17
CA ALA A 261 0.83 28.83 8.14
C ALA A 261 -0.44 29.47 8.75
N ALA A 262 -0.92 30.61 8.25
CA ALA A 262 -2.06 31.33 8.83
C ALA A 262 -3.34 30.48 8.91
N GLU A 263 -3.57 29.60 7.93
CA GLU A 263 -4.75 28.72 7.92
C GLU A 263 -4.63 27.61 8.96
N GLU A 264 -3.46 27.01 9.13
CA GLU A 264 -3.17 26.00 10.14
C GLU A 264 -3.25 26.56 11.57
N ILE A 265 -2.77 27.79 11.79
CA ILE A 265 -2.88 28.49 13.08
C ILE A 265 -4.36 28.77 13.41
N ARG A 266 -5.18 29.18 12.44
CA ARG A 266 -6.63 29.39 12.64
C ARG A 266 -7.35 28.09 12.99
N GLU A 267 -7.01 26.98 12.34
CA GLU A 267 -7.56 25.66 12.66
C GLU A 267 -7.14 25.20 14.06
N ALA A 268 -5.86 25.34 14.42
CA ALA A 268 -5.36 25.03 15.77
C ALA A 268 -6.07 25.87 16.85
N TYR A 269 -6.29 27.16 16.61
CA TYR A 269 -7.02 28.03 17.53
C TYR A 269 -8.50 27.64 17.67
N LYS A 270 -9.18 27.25 16.58
CA LYS A 270 -10.56 26.73 16.64
C LYS A 270 -10.64 25.45 17.47
N ARG A 271 -9.71 24.50 17.27
CA ARG A 271 -9.63 23.26 18.06
C ARG A 271 -9.42 23.57 19.55
N ALA A 272 -8.52 24.50 19.87
CA ALA A 272 -8.29 24.94 21.25
C ALA A 272 -9.55 25.58 21.87
N LEU A 273 -10.27 26.42 21.11
CA LEU A 273 -11.51 27.05 21.55
C LEU A 273 -12.62 26.03 21.83
N GLU A 274 -12.75 24.98 21.01
CA GLU A 274 -13.71 23.90 21.24
C GLU A 274 -13.37 23.07 22.48
N ARG A 275 -12.09 22.78 22.72
CA ARG A 275 -11.62 22.08 23.94
C ARG A 275 -11.93 22.88 25.20
N VAL A 276 -11.64 24.18 25.18
CA VAL A 276 -11.94 25.07 26.33
C VAL A 276 -13.44 25.20 26.57
N LYS A 277 -14.28 25.16 25.52
CA LYS A 277 -15.74 25.22 25.65
C LYS A 277 -16.37 23.92 26.14
N SER A 278 -15.75 22.78 25.86
CA SER A 278 -16.24 21.45 26.27
C SER A 278 -15.72 21.00 27.63
N ALA A 279 -14.74 21.71 28.21
CA ALA A 279 -14.28 21.47 29.57
C ALA A 279 -15.39 21.80 30.59
N PRO A 280 -15.72 20.87 31.52
CA PRO A 280 -16.72 21.12 32.55
C PRO A 280 -16.28 22.30 33.42
N GLN A 281 -17.16 23.31 33.59
CA GLN A 281 -16.97 24.34 34.61
C GLN A 281 -16.98 23.65 35.96
N ASP A 282 -15.91 23.79 36.75
CA ASP A 282 -15.81 23.22 38.08
C ASP A 282 -17.07 23.49 38.90
N ALA A 283 -17.62 22.41 39.42
CA ALA A 283 -18.65 22.40 40.43
C ALA A 283 -18.01 22.68 41.81
N GLU A 284 -18.26 23.86 42.36
CA GLU A 284 -18.31 24.19 43.79
C GLU A 284 -19.20 25.45 43.87
N LEU A 285 -20.32 25.53 44.59
CA LEU A 285 -20.49 25.17 45.99
C LEU A 285 -21.89 24.63 46.33
N VAL A 286 -21.84 23.70 47.28
CA VAL A 286 -22.87 23.22 48.20
C VAL A 286 -23.48 24.38 49.02
N GLU A 287 -24.73 24.18 49.46
CA GLU A 287 -25.47 24.88 50.52
C GLU A 287 -24.60 25.68 51.52
N GLN A 288 -24.78 27.00 51.56
CA GLN A 288 -25.46 27.74 52.64
C GLN A 288 -25.66 29.21 52.24
#